data_AF-A0A0K2BNB4-F1
#
_entry.id   AF-A0A0K2BNB4-F1
#
_cell.length_a   1.000
_cell.length_b   1.000
_cell.length_c   1.000
_cell.angle_alpha   90.00
_cell.angle_beta   90.00
_cell.angle_gamma   90.00
#
_symmetry.space_group_name_H-M   'P 1'
#
loop_
_entity.id
_entity.type
_entity.pdbx_description
1 polymer ?
#
loop_
_entity_poly.entity_id
_entity_poly.type
_entity_poly.pdbx_seq_one_letter_code
_entity_poly.pdbx_strand_id
1 'polypeptide(L)'
;CPYHGWTYGLDGILLKATRISGIKNFNKNDFGLLPIKVATWGPFVLARFDDSSQDTVDDVVGDEWLGSASDLLSRSGINTSLPHIE
;
A
#
# COMPACT_ATOMS: atom_id res chain seq x y z
N CYS A 1 -14.56 2.07 -11.06
CA CYS A 1 -15.51 2.72 -10.13
C CYS A 1 -16.93 2.65 -10.70
N PRO A 2 -17.85 1.89 -10.08
CA PRO A 2 -19.20 1.65 -10.60
C PRO A 2 -20.09 2.91 -10.62
N TYR A 3 -19.74 3.95 -9.85
CA TYR A 3 -20.56 5.16 -9.80
C TYR A 3 -20.50 5.97 -11.10
N HIS A 4 -19.29 6.33 -11.55
CA HIS A 4 -19.12 7.15 -12.75
C HIS A 4 -18.43 6.45 -13.90
N GLY A 5 -17.85 5.26 -13.70
CA GLY A 5 -17.13 4.51 -14.73
C GLY A 5 -15.66 4.87 -14.86
N TRP A 6 -15.06 5.52 -13.86
CA TRP A 6 -13.62 5.76 -13.84
C TRP A 6 -12.86 4.44 -13.68
N THR A 7 -11.77 4.27 -14.43
CA THR A 7 -10.94 3.07 -14.41
C THR A 7 -9.53 3.42 -13.98
N TYR A 8 -8.93 2.56 -13.16
CA TYR A 8 -7.60 2.73 -12.60
C TYR A 8 -6.73 1.55 -13.00
N GLY A 9 -5.43 1.77 -13.12
CA GLY A 9 -4.44 0.71 -13.24
C GLY A 9 -4.27 -0.02 -11.91
N LEU A 10 -3.57 -1.15 -11.94
CA LEU A 10 -3.17 -1.86 -10.73
C LEU A 10 -2.13 -1.07 -9.90
N ASP A 11 -1.50 -0.08 -10.53
CA ASP A 11 -0.61 0.92 -9.93
C ASP A 11 -1.37 2.13 -9.33
N GLY A 12 -2.71 2.12 -9.37
CA GLY A 12 -3.54 3.21 -8.85
C GLY A 12 -3.64 4.43 -9.76
N ILE A 13 -2.98 4.45 -10.92
CA ILE A 13 -3.06 5.56 -11.87
C ILE A 13 -4.45 5.63 -12.49
N LEU A 14 -5.03 6.83 -12.57
CA LEU A 14 -6.31 7.06 -13.26
C LEU A 14 -6.11 6.90 -14.79
N LEU A 15 -6.61 5.79 -15.33
CA LEU A 15 -6.51 5.48 -16.76
C LEU A 15 -7.59 6.18 -17.59
N LYS A 16 -8.82 6.24 -17.08
CA LYS A 16 -9.97 6.84 -17.79
C LYS A 16 -10.91 7.51 -16.80
N ALA A 17 -11.25 8.76 -17.12
CA ALA A 17 -12.32 9.51 -16.47
C ALA A 17 -13.44 9.79 -17.46
N THR A 18 -14.60 9.16 -17.24
CA THR A 18 -15.83 9.36 -18.00
C THR A 18 -16.59 10.60 -17.52
N ARG A 19 -17.41 11.19 -18.40
CA ARG A 19 -18.29 12.34 -18.10
C ARG A 19 -17.57 13.61 -17.60
N ILE A 20 -16.35 13.86 -18.08
CA ILE A 20 -15.53 15.04 -17.71
C ILE A 20 -15.75 16.29 -18.58
N SER A 21 -16.61 16.21 -19.61
CA SER A 21 -16.89 17.35 -20.50
C SER A 21 -17.40 18.56 -19.71
N GLY A 22 -16.86 19.75 -19.99
CA GLY A 22 -17.22 20.99 -19.32
C GLY A 22 -16.48 21.26 -18.00
N ILE A 23 -15.71 20.31 -17.47
CA ILE A 23 -14.84 20.53 -16.32
C ILE A 23 -13.60 21.30 -16.78
N LYS A 24 -13.39 22.50 -16.25
CA LYS A 24 -12.22 23.33 -16.56
C LYS A 24 -10.99 22.80 -15.82
N ASN A 25 -9.84 22.82 -16.47
CA ASN A 25 -8.53 22.44 -15.90
C ASN A 25 -8.49 21.03 -15.31
N PHE A 26 -9.27 20.09 -15.86
CA PHE A 26 -9.19 18.70 -15.43
C PHE A 26 -7.86 18.08 -15.90
N ASN A 27 -7.03 17.67 -14.94
CA ASN A 27 -5.82 16.91 -15.18
C ASN A 27 -5.95 15.54 -14.50
N LYS A 28 -5.98 14.48 -15.32
CA LYS A 28 -6.14 13.09 -14.84
C LYS A 28 -5.07 12.68 -13.81
N ASN A 29 -3.89 13.29 -13.85
CA ASN A 29 -2.76 12.93 -12.98
C ASN A 29 -3.00 13.36 -11.53
N ASP A 30 -3.94 14.29 -11.29
CA ASP A 30 -4.27 14.79 -9.95
C ASP A 30 -5.30 13.90 -9.23
N PHE A 31 -5.83 12.86 -9.89
CA PHE A 31 -6.95 12.05 -9.42
C PHE A 31 -6.66 10.55 -9.41
N GLY A 32 -5.39 10.15 -9.23
CA GLY A 32 -5.01 8.78 -8.93
C GLY A 32 -5.51 8.31 -7.55
N LEU A 33 -5.42 7.00 -7.28
CA LEU A 33 -5.66 6.47 -5.94
C LEU A 33 -4.55 6.95 -4.98
N LEU A 34 -4.91 7.16 -3.71
CA LEU A 34 -3.91 7.49 -2.69
C LEU A 34 -3.02 6.28 -2.43
N PRO A 35 -1.69 6.40 -2.58
CA PRO A 35 -0.78 5.31 -2.29
C PRO A 35 -0.76 5.04 -0.77
N ILE A 36 -0.70 3.76 -0.40
CA ILE A 36 -0.50 3.30 0.97
C ILE A 36 0.83 2.56 0.99
N LYS A 37 1.66 2.82 2.00
CA LYS A 37 2.92 2.08 2.16
C LYS A 37 2.59 0.63 2.49
N VAL A 38 3.23 -0.30 1.79
CA VAL A 38 3.09 -1.73 2.04
C VAL A 38 4.46 -2.37 2.19
N ALA A 39 4.53 -3.40 3.04
CA ALA A 39 5.72 -4.20 3.24
C ALA A 39 5.33 -5.66 3.49
N THR A 40 6.30 -6.55 3.36
CA THR A 40 6.13 -7.97 3.70
C THR A 40 6.96 -8.32 4.92
N TRP A 41 6.41 -9.13 5.82
CA TRP A 41 7.14 -9.68 6.96
C TRP A 41 6.68 -11.12 7.21
N GLY A 42 7.54 -12.08 6.89
CA GLY A 42 7.17 -13.50 6.88
C GLY A 42 5.93 -13.74 6.01
N PRO A 43 4.86 -14.35 6.55
CA PRO A 43 3.63 -14.62 5.79
C PRO A 43 2.68 -13.41 5.69
N PHE A 44 3.02 -12.26 6.29
CA PHE A 44 2.12 -11.10 6.32
C PHE A 44 2.45 -10.08 5.25
N VAL A 45 1.39 -9.51 4.68
CA VAL A 45 1.42 -8.23 3.97
C VAL A 45 0.90 -7.17 4.92
N LEU A 46 1.71 -6.15 5.19
CA LEU A 46 1.42 -5.06 6.11
C LEU A 46 1.12 -3.78 5.33
N ALA A 47 0.22 -2.95 5.86
CA ALA A 47 -0.12 -1.65 5.30
C ALA A 47 0.03 -0.57 6.39
N ARG A 48 0.75 0.52 6.06
CA ARG A 48 1.00 1.65 6.95
C ARG A 48 0.37 2.92 6.38
N PHE A 49 -0.41 3.60 7.22
CA PHE A 49 -1.21 4.78 6.84
C PHE A 49 -0.58 6.12 7.28
N ASP A 50 0.57 6.10 7.96
CA ASP A 50 1.28 7.30 8.37
C ASP A 50 2.25 7.81 7.29
N ASP A 51 2.59 9.10 7.39
CA ASP A 51 3.39 9.83 6.40
C ASP A 51 4.84 10.06 6.90
N SER A 52 5.31 9.27 7.88
CA SER A 52 6.67 9.41 8.41
C SER A 52 7.68 9.01 7.33
N SER A 53 8.51 9.94 6.91
CA SER A 53 9.21 9.90 5.61
C SER A 53 10.43 8.98 5.51
N GLN A 54 10.58 7.96 6.34
CA GLN A 54 11.81 7.14 6.36
C GLN A 54 11.52 5.65 6.56
N ASP A 55 11.39 4.89 5.48
CA ASP A 55 11.36 3.42 5.51
C ASP A 55 12.13 2.92 4.28
N THR A 56 13.37 2.43 4.44
CA THR A 56 14.18 1.89 3.32
C THR A 56 14.91 0.57 3.60
N VAL A 57 14.64 -0.11 4.71
CA VAL A 57 15.33 -1.36 5.06
C VAL A 57 14.36 -2.38 5.68
N ASP A 58 14.49 -3.65 5.35
CA ASP A 58 13.61 -4.73 5.85
C ASP A 58 13.58 -4.85 7.39
N ASP A 59 14.68 -4.50 8.08
CA ASP A 59 14.73 -4.44 9.56
C ASP A 59 13.73 -3.43 10.15
N VAL A 60 13.37 -2.38 9.39
CA VAL A 60 12.39 -1.36 9.80
C VAL A 60 10.99 -1.94 9.93
N VAL A 61 10.65 -2.97 9.16
CA VAL A 61 9.28 -3.54 9.19
C VAL A 61 9.05 -4.33 10.47
N GLY A 62 10.03 -5.13 10.89
CA GLY A 62 9.95 -5.89 12.14
C GLY A 62 9.91 -4.98 13.38
N ASP A 63 10.77 -3.97 13.42
CA ASP A 63 10.95 -3.16 14.62
C ASP A 63 10.02 -1.93 14.65
N GLU A 64 9.83 -1.22 13.53
CA GLU A 64 9.02 0.00 13.52
C GLU A 64 7.56 -0.23 13.17
N TRP A 65 7.24 -1.15 12.24
CA TRP A 65 5.84 -1.36 11.82
C TRP A 65 5.13 -2.32 12.77
N LEU A 66 5.79 -3.41 13.17
CA LEU A 66 5.23 -4.40 14.09
C LEU A 66 5.57 -4.12 15.56
N GLY A 67 6.68 -3.42 15.85
CA GLY A 67 7.10 -3.17 17.23
C GLY A 67 7.27 -4.47 18.00
N SER A 68 6.83 -4.49 19.26
CA SER A 68 6.90 -5.69 20.12
C SER A 68 6.09 -6.89 19.61
N ALA A 69 5.22 -6.71 18.61
CA ALA A 69 4.49 -7.82 18.01
C ALA A 69 5.42 -8.75 17.20
N SER A 70 6.52 -8.23 16.63
CA SER A 70 7.48 -9.05 15.86
C SER A 70 8.13 -10.12 16.72
N ASP A 71 8.51 -9.79 17.96
CA ASP A 71 9.03 -10.72 18.96
C ASP A 71 8.00 -11.80 19.33
N LEU A 72 6.75 -11.40 19.56
CA LEU A 72 5.68 -12.31 19.94
C LEU A 72 5.38 -13.31 18.82
N LEU A 73 5.30 -12.82 17.58
CA LEU A 73 5.09 -13.65 16.39
C LEU A 73 6.27 -14.61 16.20
N SER A 74 7.50 -14.11 16.34
CA SER A 74 8.72 -14.91 16.18
C SER A 74 8.80 -16.04 17.20
N ARG A 75 8.47 -15.77 18.47
CA ARG A 75 8.37 -16.80 19.53
C ARG A 75 7.29 -17.84 19.26
N SER A 76 6.29 -17.48 18.47
CA SER A 76 5.22 -18.37 18.01
C SER A 76 5.59 -19.12 16.73
N GLY A 77 6.83 -18.98 16.24
CA GLY A 77 7.33 -19.61 15.02
C GLY A 77 7.01 -18.85 13.73
N ILE A 78 6.43 -17.65 13.82
CA ILE A 78 6.11 -16.80 12.67
C ILE A 78 7.15 -15.70 12.55
N ASN A 79 8.02 -15.78 11.55
CA ASN A 79 9.07 -14.78 11.32
C ASN A 79 9.38 -14.67 9.82
N THR A 80 10.37 -13.84 9.47
CA THR A 80 10.77 -13.53 8.08
C THR A 80 11.31 -14.74 7.29
N SER A 81 11.69 -15.84 7.94
CA SER A 81 12.09 -17.06 7.24
C SER A 81 10.91 -17.85 6.66
N LEU A 82 9.68 -17.56 7.07
CA LEU A 82 8.49 -18.17 6.46
C LEU A 82 8.19 -17.47 5.13
N PRO A 83 8.05 -18.23 4.03
CA PRO A 83 7.67 -17.65 2.76
C PRO A 83 6.23 -17.16 2.81
N HIS A 84 5.94 -16.05 2.13
CA HIS A 84 4.58 -15.78 1.70
C HIS A 84 4.23 -16.76 0.56
N ILE A 85 3.02 -17.30 0.57
CA ILE A 85 2.56 -18.19 -0.49
C ILE A 85 2.15 -17.28 -1.66
N GLU A 86 2.87 -17.35 -2.77
CA GLU A 86 2.49 -16.74 -4.06
C GLU A 86 1.33 -17.48 -4.74
#